data_AF-A0A662HZJ3-F1
#
_entry.id   AF-A0A662HZJ3-F1
#
_cell.length_a   1.000
_cell.length_b   1.000
_cell.length_c   1.000
_cell.angle_alpha   90.00
_cell.angle_beta   90.00
_cell.angle_gamma   90.00
#
_symmetry.space_group_name_H-M   'P 1'
#
loop_
_entity.id
_entity.type
_entity.pdbx_description
1 polymer ?
#
loop_
_entity_poly.entity_id
_entity_poly.type
_entity_poly.pdbx_seq_one_letter_code
_entity_poly.pdbx_strand_id
1 'polypeptide(L)'
;MLRKVISAVVPLIEIMLLVWFLLIIILYAIDKMLIILPKGLFGQIIGYTIAFILLGFWLTIWYKLTKTYFWKTVIRNYSDECRATER
;
A
#
# COMPACT_ATOMS: atom_id res chain seq x y z
N MET A 1 24.27 -3.01 8.81
CA MET A 1 22.79 -3.05 8.87
C MET A 1 22.08 -2.16 7.84
N LEU A 2 22.34 -0.85 7.78
CA LEU A 2 21.58 0.12 6.96
C LEU A 2 21.44 -0.29 5.47
N ARG A 3 22.51 -0.75 4.83
CA ARG A 3 22.53 -1.11 3.39
C ARG A 3 21.66 -2.35 3.06
N LYS A 4 21.54 -3.32 3.98
CA LYS A 4 20.64 -4.49 3.83
C LYS A 4 19.17 -4.10 3.97
N VAL A 5 18.87 -3.16 4.89
CA VAL A 5 17.52 -2.63 5.07
C VAL A 5 17.11 -1.82 3.83
N ILE A 6 17.97 -0.94 3.32
CA ILE A 6 17.71 -0.16 2.10
C ILE A 6 17.43 -1.09 0.91
N SER A 7 18.24 -2.14 0.70
CA SER A 7 18.02 -3.10 -0.40
C SER A 7 16.70 -3.87 -0.31
N ALA A 8 16.14 -4.07 0.90
CA ALA A 8 14.86 -4.75 1.10
C ALA A 8 13.67 -3.78 1.05
N VAL A 9 13.89 -2.51 1.38
CA VAL A 9 12.87 -1.45 1.39
C VAL A 9 12.63 -0.88 -0.03
N VAL A 10 13.66 -0.81 -0.88
CA VAL A 10 13.55 -0.35 -2.27
C VAL A 10 12.50 -1.12 -3.09
N PRO A 11 12.49 -2.47 -3.16
CA PRO A 11 11.47 -3.19 -3.93
C PRO A 11 10.07 -3.04 -3.31
N LEU A 12 9.98 -2.82 -2.00
CA LEU A 12 8.70 -2.55 -1.33
C LEU A 12 8.13 -1.17 -1.73
N ILE A 13 8.99 -0.16 -1.87
CA ILE A 13 8.62 1.18 -2.37
C ILE A 13 8.24 1.13 -3.85
N GLU A 14 8.90 0.30 -4.64
CA GLU A 14 8.57 0.13 -6.06
C GLU A 14 7.20 -0.51 -6.25
N ILE A 15 6.91 -1.60 -5.51
CA ILE A 15 5.56 -2.19 -5.46
C ILE A 15 4.55 -1.16 -4.92
N MET A 16 4.92 -0.36 -3.92
CA MET A 16 4.06 0.70 -3.40
C MET A 16 3.66 1.70 -4.50
N LEU A 17 4.62 2.20 -5.28
CA LEU A 17 4.38 3.17 -6.35
C LEU A 17 3.50 2.58 -7.45
N LEU A 18 3.75 1.33 -7.85
CA LEU A 18 2.95 0.65 -8.87
C LEU A 18 1.48 0.53 -8.46
N VAL A 19 1.21 0.11 -7.22
CA VAL A 19 -0.17 -0.05 -6.78
C VAL A 19 -0.83 1.30 -6.46
N TRP A 20 -0.06 2.30 -6.05
CA TRP A 20 -0.54 3.69 -5.95
C TRP A 20 -1.01 4.22 -7.31
N PHE A 21 -0.21 4.00 -8.36
CA PHE A 21 -0.58 4.33 -9.74
C PHE A 21 -1.88 3.63 -10.15
N LEU A 22 -2.01 2.35 -9.81
CA LEU A 22 -3.21 1.56 -10.11
C LEU A 22 -4.45 2.12 -9.40
N LEU A 23 -4.29 2.61 -8.16
CA LEU A 23 -5.36 3.25 -7.40
C LEU A 23 -5.79 4.59 -8.02
N ILE A 24 -4.85 5.43 -8.47
CA ILE A 24 -5.15 6.67 -9.20
C ILE A 24 -5.94 6.35 -10.48
N ILE A 25 -5.54 5.32 -11.23
CA ILE A 25 -6.22 4.93 -12.47
C ILE A 25 -7.67 4.50 -12.18
N ILE A 26 -7.90 3.72 -11.11
CA ILE A 26 -9.25 3.32 -10.70
C ILE A 26 -10.08 4.53 -10.28
N LEU A 27 -9.52 5.44 -9.47
CA LEU A 27 -10.21 6.67 -9.06
C LEU A 27 -10.57 7.55 -10.26
N TYR A 28 -9.65 7.66 -11.23
CA TYR A 28 -9.89 8.39 -12.47
C TYR A 28 -10.99 7.74 -13.32
N ALA A 29 -11.03 6.41 -13.40
CA ALA A 29 -12.09 5.67 -14.08
C ALA A 29 -13.46 5.87 -13.41
N ILE A 30 -13.50 5.89 -12.06
CA ILE A 30 -14.70 6.19 -11.29
C ILE A 30 -15.17 7.62 -11.56
N ASP A 31 -14.27 8.60 -11.57
CA ASP A 31 -14.57 10.00 -11.90
C ASP A 31 -15.14 10.14 -13.32
N LYS A 32 -14.56 9.45 -14.30
CA LYS A 32 -15.09 9.40 -15.67
C LYS A 32 -16.47 8.75 -15.78
N MET A 33 -16.73 7.68 -15.01
CA MET A 33 -18.07 7.07 -14.96
C MET A 33 -19.09 7.98 -14.27
N LEU A 34 -18.70 8.75 -13.26
CA LEU A 34 -19.54 9.73 -12.58
C LEU A 34 -20.02 10.85 -13.50
N ILE A 35 -19.28 11.18 -14.56
CA ILE A 35 -19.69 12.15 -15.58
C ILE A 35 -20.90 11.66 -16.39
N ILE A 36 -21.07 10.33 -16.53
CA ILE A 36 -22.14 9.69 -17.30
C ILE A 36 -23.40 9.49 -16.43
N LEU A 37 -23.23 9.38 -15.10
CA LEU A 37 -24.33 9.30 -14.15
C LEU A 37 -25.06 10.66 -14.06
N PRO A 38 -26.40 10.71 -13.87
CA PRO A 38 -27.10 11.98 -13.70
C PRO A 38 -26.44 12.79 -12.58
N LYS A 39 -26.05 14.03 -12.87
CA LYS A 39 -25.31 14.96 -11.97
C LYS A 39 -26.13 15.42 -10.75
N GLY A 40 -26.85 14.52 -10.10
CA GLY A 40 -27.46 14.75 -8.80
C GLY A 40 -26.41 14.62 -7.69
N LEU A 41 -26.51 15.47 -6.66
CA LEU A 41 -25.71 15.40 -5.42
C LEU A 41 -25.55 13.96 -4.90
N PHE A 42 -26.59 13.14 -5.04
CA PHE A 42 -26.62 11.75 -4.62
C PHE A 42 -25.58 10.85 -5.34
N GLY A 43 -25.41 11.01 -6.66
CA GLY A 43 -24.47 10.22 -7.43
C GLY A 43 -23.01 10.52 -7.05
N GLN A 44 -22.69 11.79 -6.87
CA GLN A 44 -21.38 12.23 -6.40
C GLN A 44 -21.06 11.70 -4.99
N ILE A 45 -22.01 11.78 -4.06
CA ILE A 45 -21.83 11.27 -2.70
C ILE A 45 -21.53 9.77 -2.71
N ILE A 46 -22.26 8.98 -3.51
CA ILE A 46 -21.99 7.54 -3.66
C ILE A 46 -20.59 7.30 -4.23
N GLY A 47 -20.22 8.03 -5.29
CA GLY A 47 -18.90 7.96 -5.90
C GLY A 47 -17.75 8.23 -4.93
N TYR A 48 -17.83 9.33 -4.18
CA TYR A 48 -16.83 9.67 -3.16
C TYR A 48 -16.81 8.69 -1.99
N THR A 49 -17.96 8.15 -1.59
CA THR A 49 -18.03 7.15 -0.52
C THR A 49 -17.32 5.86 -0.93
N ILE A 50 -17.54 5.39 -2.17
CA ILE A 50 -16.85 4.21 -2.71
C ILE A 50 -15.33 4.46 -2.80
N ALA A 51 -14.93 5.64 -3.28
CA ALA A 51 -13.52 6.04 -3.33
C ALA A 51 -12.87 6.04 -1.94
N PHE A 52 -13.58 6.55 -0.92
CA PHE A 52 -13.09 6.61 0.46
C PHE A 52 -12.94 5.21 1.08
N ILE A 53 -13.91 4.31 0.84
CA ILE A 53 -13.84 2.91 1.30
C ILE A 53 -12.66 2.19 0.65
N LEU A 54 -12.46 2.37 -0.67
CA LEU A 54 -11.32 1.80 -1.39
C LEU A 54 -9.98 2.31 -0.84
N LEU A 55 -9.88 3.61 -0.54
CA LEU A 55 -8.72 4.21 0.11
C LEU A 55 -8.46 3.62 1.51
N GLY A 56 -9.50 3.43 2.32
CA GLY A 56 -9.37 2.82 3.65
C GLY A 56 -8.94 1.35 3.60
N PHE A 57 -9.51 0.58 2.67
CA PHE A 57 -9.13 -0.82 2.45
C PHE A 57 -7.68 -0.92 1.98
N TRP A 58 -7.28 -0.02 1.09
CA TRP A 58 -5.91 0.15 0.62
C TRP A 58 -4.93 0.40 1.78
N LEU A 59 -5.19 1.40 2.61
CA LEU A 59 -4.38 1.73 3.79
C LEU A 59 -4.26 0.54 4.76
N THR A 60 -5.33 -0.21 4.97
CA THR A 60 -5.37 -1.35 5.90
C THR A 60 -4.52 -2.51 5.40
N ILE A 61 -4.67 -2.88 4.12
CA ILE A 61 -3.83 -3.90 3.48
C ILE A 61 -2.37 -3.48 3.56
N TRP A 62 -2.09 -2.20 3.31
CA TRP A 62 -0.74 -1.66 3.31
C TRP A 62 -0.12 -1.71 4.71
N TYR A 63 -0.82 -1.24 5.74
CA TYR A 63 -0.35 -1.35 7.11
C TYR A 63 0.00 -2.80 7.50
N LYS A 64 -0.85 -3.75 7.10
CA LYS A 64 -0.60 -5.18 7.34
C LYS A 64 0.63 -5.69 6.58
N LEU A 65 0.78 -5.33 5.31
CA LEU A 65 1.93 -5.73 4.48
C LEU A 65 3.23 -5.17 5.03
N THR A 66 3.30 -3.87 5.33
CA THR A 66 4.48 -3.23 5.93
C THR A 66 4.83 -3.90 7.24
N LYS A 67 3.84 -4.13 8.11
CA LYS A 67 4.06 -4.78 9.40
C LYS A 67 4.61 -6.19 9.21
N THR A 68 4.04 -7.00 8.33
CA THR A 68 4.53 -8.37 8.05
C THR A 68 5.93 -8.38 7.44
N TYR A 69 6.21 -7.50 6.48
CA TYR A 69 7.55 -7.40 5.85
C TYR A 69 8.60 -6.89 6.83
N PHE A 70 8.27 -5.85 7.61
CA PHE A 70 9.16 -5.31 8.63
C PHE A 70 9.43 -6.38 9.70
N TRP A 71 8.40 -7.07 10.17
CA TRP A 71 8.53 -8.17 11.14
C TRP A 71 9.42 -9.30 10.61
N LYS A 72 9.21 -9.73 9.35
CA LYS A 72 10.00 -10.79 8.72
C LYS A 72 11.47 -10.37 8.52
N THR A 73 11.71 -9.11 8.18
CA THR A 73 13.06 -8.54 8.02
C THR A 73 13.78 -8.38 9.35
N VAL A 74 13.07 -7.89 10.38
CA VAL A 74 13.59 -7.71 11.74
C VAL A 74 13.97 -9.05 12.36
N ILE A 75 13.08 -10.05 12.30
CA ILE A 75 13.37 -11.40 12.82
C ILE A 75 14.57 -12.02 12.12
N ARG A 76 14.66 -11.91 10.79
CA ARG A 76 15.76 -12.49 10.03
C ARG A 76 17.10 -11.84 10.39
N ASN A 77 17.14 -10.52 10.56
CA ASN A 77 18.36 -9.82 10.98
C ASN A 77 18.77 -10.13 12.43
N TYR A 78 17.81 -10.24 13.36
CA TYR A 78 18.10 -10.63 14.75
C TYR A 78 18.64 -12.07 14.85
N SER A 79 18.05 -13.00 14.08
CA SER A 79 18.49 -14.39 13.99
C SER A 79 19.91 -14.52 13.45
N ASP A 80 20.28 -13.71 12.46
CA ASP A 80 21.61 -13.76 11.85
C ASP A 80 22.69 -13.16 12.78
N GLU A 81 22.36 -12.14 13.58
CA GLU A 81 23.28 -11.60 14.60
C GLU A 81 23.47 -12.53 15.79
N CYS A 82 22.43 -13.24 16.22
CA CYS A 82 22.54 -14.24 17.28
C CYS A 82 23.49 -15.39 16.88
N ARG A 83 23.39 -15.87 15.63
CA ARG A 83 24.31 -16.90 15.08
C ARG A 83 25.74 -16.41 14.84
N ALA A 84 25.93 -15.11 14.58
CA ALA A 84 27.26 -14.54 14.42
C ALA A 84 27.98 -14.33 15.76
N THR A 85 27.24 -14.30 16.88
CA THR A 85 27.79 -14.13 18.24
C THR A 85 28.17 -15.47 18.88
N GLU A 86 27.71 -16.60 18.34
CA GLU A 86 28.08 -17.96 18.77
C GLU A 86 29.33 -18.54 18.07
N ARG A 87 29.96 -17.79 17.16
CA ARG A 87 31.27 -18.13 16.56
C ARG A 87 32.37 -17.24 17.12
#